data_AF-Q977R9-F1
#
_entry.id   AF-Q977R9-F1
#
_cell.length_a   1.000
_cell.length_b   1.000
_cell.length_c   1.000
_cell.angle_alpha   90.00
_cell.angle_beta   90.00
_cell.angle_gamma   90.00
#
_symmetry.space_group_name_H-M   'P 1'
#
loop_
_entity.id
_entity.type
_entity.pdbx_description
1 polymer ?
#
loop_
_entity_poly.entity_id
_entity_poly.type
_entity_poly.pdbx_seq_one_letter_code
_entity_poly.pdbx_strand_id
1 'polypeptide(L)'
;MHKSEFIKYSLIITAVFVLFLSPSINHSFAQGTNDLPNVYKRANEHFMLGDYHQAVELYSEILEISPDDKKTLLMKGIALSNLDRHKKSILEFYNVYQQDPQNITALIGLGVGFGNFGEYKQALMYFEKAYELLPKNHIVQNYYEFATKTVKKYPYNEVEKPQIFLLNTASDKSQTVPEWIKNTAGWWATDKIPDEEFMKSLQYLLQNQIINIESSEFEKPKSTLQAIPPWIKNIAGWWATDKIPDEEFLKGINFLIDNGLLIIDIPDIQELTEEEQKIKERNEWEFSRYLDKILKTVNQDTRYIEYPNPSNDVIKKFLRDYVKWNYDQQIEIGNKSFPDPEYELIDDIYHLEYKIYVNEQPLGLPLDHVSTLVNSFKMWEKAEFTSTDEKVIKIHFVTTKTKTDANLWVTWVVRDLGQGILGHANLGKGVIEVALGGYGCDGNFQLYHVNTVEYIMTHELGHGIGLKHSDDKESIMFPSMKNTQYAYCILNVDKKINMNPIILKSD
;
A
#
# COMPACT_ATOMS: atom_id res chain seq x y z
N MET A 1 -90.59 12.54 -17.85
CA MET A 1 -90.22 13.98 -17.83
C MET A 1 -88.82 14.08 -18.39
N HIS A 2 -88.68 14.49 -19.67
CA HIS A 2 -88.06 15.75 -20.11
C HIS A 2 -86.54 15.81 -19.86
N LYS A 3 -85.74 15.57 -20.91
CA LYS A 3 -85.09 16.54 -21.85
C LYS A 3 -83.69 16.91 -21.32
N SER A 4 -82.55 16.56 -21.93
CA SER A 4 -82.06 16.59 -23.33
C SER A 4 -81.57 17.96 -23.83
N GLU A 5 -80.41 17.93 -24.50
CA GLU A 5 -79.74 19.01 -25.26
C GLU A 5 -79.05 20.10 -24.40
N PHE A 6 -77.95 20.75 -24.82
CA PHE A 6 -77.44 21.00 -26.19
C PHE A 6 -75.91 20.87 -26.33
N ILE A 7 -75.48 20.45 -27.53
CA ILE A 7 -74.11 20.60 -28.06
C ILE A 7 -73.98 21.98 -28.72
N LYS A 8 -72.85 22.69 -28.54
CA LYS A 8 -72.34 23.65 -29.54
C LYS A 8 -70.80 23.65 -29.61
N TYR A 9 -70.28 23.27 -30.77
CA TYR A 9 -68.91 23.54 -31.24
C TYR A 9 -68.86 24.91 -31.99
N SER A 10 -67.68 25.30 -32.48
CA SER A 10 -67.43 26.31 -33.56
C SER A 10 -67.30 27.78 -33.08
N LEU A 11 -66.33 28.63 -33.51
CA LEU A 11 -65.19 28.49 -34.45
C LEU A 11 -64.12 29.60 -34.21
N ILE A 12 -62.83 29.24 -34.30
CA ILE A 12 -61.60 29.93 -34.83
C ILE A 12 -61.40 31.48 -34.72
N ILE A 13 -60.11 31.86 -34.53
CA ILE A 13 -59.31 33.08 -34.93
C ILE A 13 -58.45 33.54 -33.73
N THR A 14 -57.13 33.84 -33.73
CA THR A 14 -55.89 33.66 -34.57
C THR A 14 -54.68 34.09 -33.67
N ALA A 15 -53.39 33.75 -33.83
CA ALA A 15 -52.59 32.78 -34.60
C ALA A 15 -51.10 32.84 -34.09
N VAL A 16 -50.12 32.31 -34.86
CA VAL A 16 -48.64 32.46 -34.71
C VAL A 16 -47.95 31.73 -33.53
N PHE A 17 -47.42 30.52 -33.79
CA PHE A 17 -45.97 30.33 -33.98
C PHE A 17 -45.69 28.98 -34.68
N VAL A 18 -44.78 28.97 -35.65
CA VAL A 18 -44.43 27.81 -36.49
C VAL A 18 -42.91 27.75 -36.62
N LEU A 19 -42.33 26.54 -36.42
CA LEU A 19 -40.90 26.19 -36.55
C LEU A 19 -39.98 26.90 -35.54
N PHE A 20 -39.08 26.21 -34.85
CA PHE A 20 -38.07 25.33 -35.42
C PHE A 20 -37.87 24.00 -34.70
N LEU A 21 -37.55 22.97 -35.49
CA LEU A 21 -36.82 21.80 -35.05
C LEU A 21 -35.39 22.20 -34.71
N SER A 22 -34.91 21.86 -33.53
CA SER A 22 -33.50 21.57 -33.29
C SER A 22 -33.38 20.15 -32.75
N PRO A 23 -32.53 19.28 -33.35
CA PRO A 23 -32.07 18.13 -32.62
C PRO A 23 -31.15 18.65 -31.51
N SER A 24 -31.51 18.40 -30.25
CA SER A 24 -30.56 18.52 -29.14
C SER A 24 -29.52 17.40 -29.28
N ILE A 25 -28.58 17.60 -30.19
CA ILE A 25 -27.39 16.74 -30.32
C ILE A 25 -26.66 16.82 -28.98
N ASN A 26 -26.42 15.66 -28.37
CA ASN A 26 -25.69 15.54 -27.11
C ASN A 26 -24.28 16.10 -27.25
N HIS A 27 -24.09 17.35 -26.88
CA HIS A 27 -22.77 18.00 -26.79
C HIS A 27 -22.14 17.90 -25.38
N SER A 28 -22.65 17.01 -24.52
CA SER A 28 -22.06 16.71 -23.21
C SER A 28 -20.81 15.82 -23.28
N PHE A 29 -20.66 15.00 -24.33
CA PHE A 29 -19.61 13.99 -24.42
C PHE A 29 -18.18 14.54 -24.62
N ALA A 30 -18.05 15.80 -25.07
CA ALA A 30 -16.76 16.41 -25.37
C ALA A 30 -16.10 17.17 -24.19
N GLN A 31 -16.80 17.30 -23.05
CA GLN A 31 -16.30 18.05 -21.89
C GLN A 31 -15.73 17.14 -20.77
N GLY A 32 -16.07 15.86 -20.77
CA GLY A 32 -15.67 14.91 -19.71
C GLY A 32 -14.18 14.50 -19.70
N THR A 33 -13.50 14.52 -20.85
CA THR A 33 -12.10 14.05 -20.95
C THR A 33 -11.06 15.07 -20.49
N ASN A 34 -11.34 16.37 -20.63
CA ASN A 34 -10.39 17.45 -20.32
C ASN A 34 -10.25 17.76 -18.82
N ASP A 35 -11.18 17.29 -17.97
CA ASP A 35 -11.14 17.51 -16.51
C ASP A 35 -10.63 16.28 -15.72
N LEU A 36 -10.41 15.14 -16.38
CA LEU A 36 -10.05 13.87 -15.71
C LEU A 36 -8.82 13.98 -14.76
N PRO A 37 -7.73 14.68 -15.10
CA PRO A 37 -6.61 14.89 -14.16
C PRO A 37 -6.98 15.71 -12.92
N ASN A 38 -7.96 16.62 -13.04
CA ASN A 38 -8.45 17.47 -11.97
C ASN A 38 -9.46 16.72 -11.08
N VAL A 39 -10.34 15.90 -11.67
CA VAL A 39 -11.20 14.95 -10.94
C VAL A 39 -10.32 13.97 -10.15
N TYR A 40 -9.27 13.41 -10.76
CA TYR A 40 -8.30 12.54 -10.08
C TYR A 40 -7.56 13.26 -8.93
N LYS A 41 -7.16 14.53 -9.12
CA LYS A 41 -6.56 15.35 -8.06
C LYS A 41 -7.53 15.58 -6.89
N ARG A 42 -8.79 15.93 -7.17
CA ARG A 42 -9.84 16.15 -6.17
C ARG A 42 -10.20 14.86 -5.41
N ALA A 43 -10.17 13.71 -6.08
CA ALA A 43 -10.39 12.42 -5.46
C ALA A 43 -9.28 12.10 -4.43
N ASN A 44 -8.01 12.35 -4.78
CA ASN A 44 -6.89 12.23 -3.85
C ASN A 44 -6.94 13.27 -2.71
N GLU A 45 -7.43 14.48 -2.98
CA GLU A 45 -7.66 15.51 -1.96
C GLU A 45 -8.63 15.02 -0.88
N HIS A 46 -9.83 14.58 -1.27
CA HIS A 46 -10.78 13.99 -0.32
C HIS A 46 -10.23 12.72 0.36
N PHE A 47 -9.53 11.87 -0.39
CA PHE A 47 -8.91 10.67 0.18
C PHE A 47 -7.94 11.00 1.33
N MET A 48 -6.99 11.92 1.11
CA MET A 48 -5.99 12.30 2.11
C MET A 48 -6.58 13.04 3.32
N LEU A 49 -7.78 13.60 3.19
CA LEU A 49 -8.54 14.21 4.30
C LEU A 49 -9.39 13.20 5.08
N GLY A 50 -9.47 11.94 4.63
CA GLY A 50 -10.35 10.93 5.20
C GLY A 50 -11.80 10.99 4.70
N ASP A 51 -12.11 11.85 3.73
CA ASP A 51 -13.42 11.97 3.07
C ASP A 51 -13.64 10.83 2.05
N TYR A 52 -13.44 9.57 2.46
CA TYR A 52 -13.43 8.41 1.56
C TYR A 52 -14.73 8.25 0.77
N HIS A 53 -15.86 8.72 1.30
CA HIS A 53 -17.13 8.72 0.57
C HIS A 53 -17.01 9.50 -0.75
N GLN A 54 -16.49 10.74 -0.70
CA GLN A 54 -16.38 11.60 -1.88
C GLN A 54 -15.22 11.17 -2.77
N ALA A 55 -14.14 10.62 -2.19
CA ALA A 55 -13.09 9.98 -2.96
C ALA A 55 -13.62 8.79 -3.78
N VAL A 56 -14.45 7.91 -3.20
CA VAL A 56 -15.06 6.77 -3.91
C VAL A 56 -16.03 7.20 -5.00
N GLU A 57 -16.79 8.29 -4.80
CA GLU A 57 -17.65 8.86 -5.84
C GLU A 57 -16.80 9.35 -7.03
N LEU A 58 -15.81 10.20 -6.79
CA LEU A 58 -14.94 10.75 -7.84
C LEU A 58 -14.09 9.66 -8.54
N TYR A 59 -13.59 8.65 -7.81
CA TYR A 59 -12.93 7.50 -8.44
C TYR A 59 -13.91 6.65 -9.28
N SER A 60 -15.20 6.64 -8.95
CA SER A 60 -16.20 5.94 -9.78
C SER A 60 -16.45 6.70 -11.09
N GLU A 61 -16.56 8.03 -11.06
CA GLU A 61 -16.64 8.87 -12.28
C GLU A 61 -15.44 8.64 -13.22
N ILE A 62 -14.24 8.48 -12.66
CA ILE A 62 -13.02 8.19 -13.44
C ILE A 62 -13.09 6.79 -14.09
N LEU A 63 -13.61 5.79 -13.37
CA LEU A 63 -13.78 4.42 -13.89
C LEU A 63 -14.95 4.29 -14.88
N GLU A 64 -15.92 5.21 -14.90
CA GLU A 64 -16.91 5.26 -15.98
C GLU A 64 -16.26 5.65 -17.33
N ILE A 65 -15.15 6.40 -17.29
CA ILE A 65 -14.39 6.85 -18.47
C ILE A 65 -13.22 5.90 -18.79
N SER A 66 -12.62 5.28 -17.77
CA SER A 66 -11.47 4.38 -17.90
C SER A 66 -11.60 3.17 -16.95
N PRO A 67 -12.45 2.18 -17.30
CA PRO A 67 -12.85 1.10 -16.38
C PRO A 67 -11.71 0.23 -15.85
N ASP A 68 -10.64 0.09 -16.62
CA ASP A 68 -9.48 -0.74 -16.30
C ASP A 68 -8.27 0.09 -15.78
N ASP A 69 -8.44 1.37 -15.37
CA ASP A 69 -7.33 2.13 -14.75
C ASP A 69 -6.93 1.53 -13.39
N LYS A 70 -5.87 0.72 -13.40
CA LYS A 70 -5.30 0.07 -12.20
C LYS A 70 -5.08 1.04 -11.05
N LYS A 71 -4.64 2.27 -11.31
CA LYS A 71 -4.32 3.22 -10.24
C LYS A 71 -5.59 3.68 -9.51
N THR A 72 -6.65 4.00 -10.25
CA THR A 72 -7.95 4.37 -9.68
C THR A 72 -8.64 3.20 -9.00
N LEU A 73 -8.58 1.99 -9.58
CA LEU A 73 -9.08 0.76 -8.93
C LEU A 73 -8.40 0.52 -7.58
N LEU A 74 -7.06 0.61 -7.50
CA LEU A 74 -6.31 0.49 -6.24
C LEU A 74 -6.74 1.55 -5.21
N MET A 75 -6.80 2.83 -5.60
CA MET A 75 -7.16 3.93 -4.70
C MET A 75 -8.59 3.80 -4.17
N LYS A 76 -9.55 3.45 -5.04
CA LYS A 76 -10.94 3.16 -4.68
C LYS A 76 -11.04 1.93 -3.78
N GLY A 77 -10.24 0.89 -4.04
CA GLY A 77 -10.11 -0.29 -3.19
C GLY A 77 -9.69 0.05 -1.76
N ILE A 78 -8.66 0.89 -1.60
CA ILE A 78 -8.21 1.35 -0.27
C ILE A 78 -9.28 2.21 0.40
N ALA A 79 -9.89 3.16 -0.32
CA ALA A 79 -10.94 4.03 0.22
C ALA A 79 -12.17 3.23 0.70
N LEU A 80 -12.57 2.21 -0.07
CA LEU A 80 -13.63 1.28 0.33
C LEU A 80 -13.24 0.43 1.54
N SER A 81 -11.95 0.09 1.70
CA SER A 81 -11.48 -0.62 2.91
C SER A 81 -11.58 0.27 4.15
N ASN A 82 -11.19 1.55 4.05
CA ASN A 82 -11.30 2.53 5.14
C ASN A 82 -12.76 2.93 5.48
N LEU A 83 -13.73 2.58 4.61
CA LEU A 83 -15.18 2.70 4.87
C LEU A 83 -15.82 1.41 5.39
N ASP A 84 -15.03 0.40 5.78
CA ASP A 84 -15.47 -0.95 6.16
C ASP A 84 -16.28 -1.68 5.06
N ARG A 85 -16.21 -1.21 3.80
CA ARG A 85 -16.90 -1.80 2.63
C ARG A 85 -16.06 -2.94 2.02
N HIS A 86 -15.54 -3.83 2.87
CA HIS A 86 -14.50 -4.80 2.50
C HIS A 86 -14.86 -5.68 1.29
N LYS A 87 -16.12 -6.14 1.11
CA LYS A 87 -16.50 -6.90 -0.10
C LYS A 87 -16.24 -6.10 -1.38
N LYS A 88 -16.61 -4.82 -1.41
CA LYS A 88 -16.38 -3.96 -2.58
C LYS A 88 -14.90 -3.70 -2.78
N SER A 89 -14.18 -3.41 -1.70
CA SER A 89 -12.72 -3.24 -1.71
C SER A 89 -11.98 -4.44 -2.32
N ILE A 90 -12.31 -5.67 -1.90
CA ILE A 90 -11.76 -6.91 -2.45
C ILE A 90 -12.03 -7.05 -3.96
N LEU A 91 -13.21 -6.62 -4.44
CA LEU A 91 -13.53 -6.67 -5.87
C LEU A 91 -12.65 -5.71 -6.69
N GLU A 92 -12.46 -4.45 -6.24
CA GLU A 92 -11.56 -3.53 -6.96
C GLU A 92 -10.11 -4.05 -6.99
N PHE A 93 -9.60 -4.59 -5.87
CA PHE A 93 -8.27 -5.21 -5.84
C PHE A 93 -8.18 -6.50 -6.69
N TYR A 94 -9.25 -7.29 -6.75
CA TYR A 94 -9.30 -8.48 -7.59
C TYR A 94 -9.24 -8.12 -9.08
N ASN A 95 -9.94 -7.07 -9.50
CA ASN A 95 -9.89 -6.58 -10.87
C ASN A 95 -8.45 -6.19 -11.27
N VAL A 96 -7.72 -5.50 -10.39
CA VAL A 96 -6.29 -5.21 -10.60
C VAL A 96 -5.45 -6.50 -10.64
N TYR A 97 -5.71 -7.47 -9.76
CA TYR A 97 -5.03 -8.77 -9.76
C TYR A 97 -5.31 -9.61 -11.02
N GLN A 98 -6.47 -9.48 -11.66
CA GLN A 98 -6.75 -10.12 -12.96
C GLN A 98 -5.98 -9.48 -14.11
N GLN A 99 -5.74 -8.16 -14.07
CA GLN A 99 -4.94 -7.45 -15.07
C GLN A 99 -3.42 -7.55 -14.80
N ASP A 100 -3.02 -7.74 -13.55
CA ASP A 100 -1.64 -7.65 -13.06
C ASP A 100 -1.46 -8.54 -11.81
N PRO A 101 -1.27 -9.86 -11.99
CA PRO A 101 -1.20 -10.80 -10.87
C PRO A 101 -0.02 -10.57 -9.91
N GLN A 102 1.00 -9.82 -10.34
CA GLN A 102 2.17 -9.46 -9.55
C GLN A 102 2.04 -8.08 -8.86
N ASN A 103 0.88 -7.42 -8.97
CA ASN A 103 0.66 -6.13 -8.35
C ASN A 103 0.62 -6.24 -6.81
N ILE A 104 1.73 -5.89 -6.16
CA ILE A 104 1.93 -6.06 -4.71
C ILE A 104 0.85 -5.32 -3.91
N THR A 105 0.44 -4.14 -4.34
CA THR A 105 -0.63 -3.36 -3.72
C THR A 105 -1.98 -4.10 -3.79
N ALA A 106 -2.31 -4.70 -4.93
CA ALA A 106 -3.52 -5.52 -5.07
C ALA A 106 -3.44 -6.80 -4.22
N LEU A 107 -2.30 -7.49 -4.20
CA LEU A 107 -2.07 -8.68 -3.36
C LEU A 107 -2.26 -8.36 -1.87
N ILE A 108 -1.68 -7.26 -1.38
CA ILE A 108 -1.88 -6.80 0.00
C ILE A 108 -3.34 -6.41 0.25
N GLY A 109 -3.97 -5.69 -0.68
CA GLY A 109 -5.38 -5.29 -0.58
C GLY A 109 -6.34 -6.48 -0.48
N LEU A 110 -6.12 -7.52 -1.30
CA LEU A 110 -6.83 -8.81 -1.19
C LEU A 110 -6.57 -9.46 0.17
N GLY A 111 -5.30 -9.53 0.59
CA GLY A 111 -4.92 -10.11 1.88
C GLY A 111 -5.60 -9.43 3.07
N VAL A 112 -5.62 -8.09 3.10
CA VAL A 112 -6.31 -7.29 4.11
C VAL A 112 -7.82 -7.54 4.09
N GLY A 113 -8.43 -7.52 2.90
CA GLY A 113 -9.85 -7.76 2.75
C GLY A 113 -10.30 -9.15 3.24
N PHE A 114 -9.55 -10.21 2.91
CA PHE A 114 -9.81 -11.56 3.45
C PHE A 114 -9.54 -11.64 4.96
N GLY A 115 -8.53 -10.94 5.47
CA GLY A 115 -8.25 -10.81 6.91
C GLY A 115 -9.43 -10.19 7.67
N ASN A 116 -10.09 -9.19 7.10
CA ASN A 116 -11.30 -8.57 7.67
C ASN A 116 -12.54 -9.48 7.64
N PHE A 117 -12.48 -10.62 6.94
CA PHE A 117 -13.48 -11.70 7.01
C PHE A 117 -13.02 -12.88 7.89
N GLY A 118 -11.89 -12.76 8.58
CA GLY A 118 -11.27 -13.88 9.29
C GLY A 118 -10.83 -15.03 8.37
N GLU A 119 -10.76 -14.82 7.05
CA GLU A 119 -10.26 -15.79 6.06
C GLU A 119 -8.72 -15.79 6.04
N TYR A 120 -8.10 -16.04 7.20
CA TYR A 120 -6.67 -15.82 7.38
C TYR A 120 -5.75 -16.69 6.53
N LYS A 121 -6.20 -17.88 6.09
CA LYS A 121 -5.40 -18.71 5.16
C LYS A 121 -5.42 -18.13 3.75
N GLN A 122 -6.57 -17.60 3.32
CA GLN A 122 -6.67 -16.91 2.04
C GLN A 122 -5.91 -15.58 2.08
N ALA A 123 -5.95 -14.87 3.21
CA ALA A 123 -5.13 -13.69 3.45
C ALA A 123 -3.63 -14.00 3.38
N LEU A 124 -3.17 -15.03 4.10
CA LEU A 124 -1.78 -15.50 4.10
C LEU A 124 -1.30 -15.84 2.69
N MET A 125 -2.09 -16.55 1.88
CA MET A 125 -1.74 -16.90 0.50
C MET A 125 -1.39 -15.65 -0.35
N TYR A 126 -2.16 -14.56 -0.21
CA TYR A 126 -1.86 -13.32 -0.95
C TYR A 126 -0.68 -12.54 -0.37
N PHE A 127 -0.53 -12.51 0.96
CA PHE A 127 0.62 -11.88 1.60
C PHE A 127 1.93 -12.65 1.34
N GLU A 128 1.87 -13.97 1.21
CA GLU A 128 3.01 -14.83 0.85
C GLU A 128 3.46 -14.53 -0.59
N LYS A 129 2.54 -14.47 -1.56
CA LYS A 129 2.85 -13.99 -2.92
C LYS A 129 3.47 -12.59 -2.93
N ALA A 130 2.92 -11.64 -2.15
CA ALA A 130 3.50 -10.31 -2.02
C ALA A 130 4.92 -10.33 -1.42
N TYR A 131 5.16 -11.22 -0.44
CA TYR A 131 6.45 -11.42 0.21
C TYR A 131 7.48 -12.08 -0.71
N GLU A 132 7.09 -13.04 -1.55
CA GLU A 132 7.97 -13.63 -2.58
C GLU A 132 8.43 -12.57 -3.59
N LEU A 133 7.53 -11.66 -4.01
CA LEU A 133 7.83 -10.59 -4.97
C LEU A 133 8.65 -9.43 -4.36
N LEU A 134 8.45 -9.09 -3.09
CA LEU A 134 9.14 -7.97 -2.43
C LEU A 134 9.55 -8.28 -0.98
N PRO A 135 10.46 -9.24 -0.74
CA PRO A 135 10.77 -9.78 0.59
C PRO A 135 11.49 -8.81 1.52
N LYS A 136 11.97 -7.66 1.00
CA LYS A 136 12.72 -6.63 1.74
C LYS A 136 11.88 -5.42 2.15
N ASN A 137 10.60 -5.34 1.75
CA ASN A 137 9.72 -4.24 2.15
C ASN A 137 9.09 -4.56 3.52
N HIS A 138 9.23 -3.64 4.48
CA HIS A 138 8.78 -3.85 5.86
C HIS A 138 7.25 -3.98 5.98
N ILE A 139 6.48 -3.33 5.10
CA ILE A 139 5.01 -3.40 5.10
C ILE A 139 4.56 -4.80 4.66
N VAL A 140 5.18 -5.33 3.60
CA VAL A 140 4.97 -6.69 3.11
C VAL A 140 5.31 -7.72 4.19
N GLN A 141 6.50 -7.58 4.82
CA GLN A 141 6.95 -8.42 5.93
C GLN A 141 5.95 -8.39 7.10
N ASN A 142 5.52 -7.20 7.54
CA ASN A 142 4.60 -7.04 8.65
C ASN A 142 3.25 -7.74 8.40
N TYR A 143 2.71 -7.66 7.17
CA TYR A 143 1.47 -8.36 6.81
C TYR A 143 1.65 -9.88 6.73
N TYR A 144 2.73 -10.37 6.14
CA TYR A 144 3.03 -11.80 6.06
C TYR A 144 3.25 -12.42 7.45
N GLU A 145 4.03 -11.77 8.31
CA GLU A 145 4.23 -12.19 9.70
C GLU A 145 2.93 -12.17 10.50
N PHE A 146 2.14 -11.10 10.36
CA PHE A 146 0.84 -11.00 11.01
C PHE A 146 -0.05 -12.18 10.63
N ALA A 147 -0.27 -12.43 9.33
CA ALA A 147 -1.12 -13.53 8.89
C ALA A 147 -0.59 -14.89 9.32
N THR A 148 0.73 -15.10 9.27
CA THR A 148 1.39 -16.33 9.76
C THR A 148 1.14 -16.58 11.24
N LYS A 149 1.20 -15.53 12.09
CA LYS A 149 0.89 -15.60 13.53
C LYS A 149 -0.61 -15.87 13.74
N THR A 150 -1.46 -15.16 13.01
CA THR A 150 -2.92 -15.20 13.17
C THR A 150 -3.55 -16.52 12.69
N VAL A 151 -3.06 -17.13 11.60
CA VAL A 151 -3.48 -18.49 11.17
C VAL A 151 -3.17 -19.56 12.23
N LYS A 152 -2.02 -19.45 12.91
CA LYS A 152 -1.64 -20.36 14.00
C LYS A 152 -2.48 -20.14 15.27
N LYS A 153 -2.90 -18.90 15.52
CA LYS A 153 -3.68 -18.48 16.69
C LYS A 153 -5.17 -18.81 16.56
N TYR A 154 -5.74 -18.72 15.35
CA TYR A 154 -7.16 -18.93 15.07
C TYR A 154 -7.37 -19.94 13.93
N PRO A 155 -7.29 -21.25 14.20
CA PRO A 155 -7.66 -22.27 13.22
C PRO A 155 -9.15 -22.19 12.90
N TYR A 156 -9.49 -22.24 11.61
CA TYR A 156 -10.87 -22.15 11.12
C TYR A 156 -11.10 -23.01 9.87
N ASN A 157 -12.37 -23.31 9.58
CA ASN A 157 -12.78 -24.04 8.38
C ASN A 157 -12.88 -23.11 7.18
N GLU A 158 -12.12 -23.39 6.12
CA GLU A 158 -12.16 -22.63 4.87
C GLU A 158 -13.48 -22.80 4.13
N VAL A 159 -13.95 -21.71 3.52
CA VAL A 159 -15.10 -21.76 2.60
C VAL A 159 -14.63 -22.34 1.28
N GLU A 160 -15.44 -23.25 0.72
CA GLU A 160 -15.18 -23.92 -0.56
C GLU A 160 -14.91 -22.90 -1.69
N LYS A 161 -13.71 -22.99 -2.28
CA LYS A 161 -13.20 -22.04 -3.29
C LYS A 161 -13.75 -22.38 -4.68
N PRO A 162 -14.16 -21.39 -5.51
CA PRO A 162 -14.53 -21.63 -6.90
C PRO A 162 -13.38 -22.26 -7.70
N GLN A 163 -13.69 -23.04 -8.74
CA GLN A 163 -12.66 -23.76 -9.52
C GLN A 163 -11.63 -22.84 -10.20
N ILE A 164 -11.98 -21.58 -10.50
CA ILE A 164 -11.04 -20.58 -11.04
C ILE A 164 -9.80 -20.37 -10.15
N PHE A 165 -9.93 -20.52 -8.82
CA PHE A 165 -8.80 -20.41 -7.89
C PHE A 165 -7.82 -21.59 -8.01
N LEU A 166 -8.30 -22.75 -8.47
CA LEU A 166 -7.49 -23.94 -8.68
C LEU A 166 -6.72 -23.88 -10.01
N LEU A 167 -7.28 -23.18 -11.01
CA LEU A 167 -6.63 -22.96 -12.31
C LEU A 167 -5.50 -21.92 -12.20
N ASN A 168 -5.77 -20.78 -11.57
CA ASN A 168 -4.77 -19.71 -11.36
C ASN A 168 -3.66 -20.06 -10.35
N THR A 169 -3.75 -21.19 -9.64
CA THR A 169 -2.67 -21.74 -8.80
C THR A 169 -1.93 -22.91 -9.45
N ALA A 170 -2.47 -23.46 -10.54
CA ALA A 170 -1.76 -24.44 -11.39
C ALA A 170 -0.84 -23.75 -12.40
N SER A 171 -1.21 -22.56 -12.89
CA SER A 171 -0.37 -21.75 -13.80
C SER A 171 0.96 -21.31 -13.18
N ASP A 172 1.03 -21.13 -11.86
CA ASP A 172 2.27 -20.85 -11.13
C ASP A 172 3.25 -22.05 -11.08
N LYS A 173 2.93 -23.18 -11.73
CA LYS A 173 3.76 -24.39 -11.74
C LYS A 173 4.01 -25.03 -13.12
N SER A 174 4.12 -24.22 -14.18
CA SER A 174 5.03 -24.53 -15.30
C SER A 174 5.17 -23.36 -16.28
N GLN A 175 6.32 -22.68 -16.27
CA GLN A 175 6.78 -21.91 -17.43
C GLN A 175 7.22 -22.91 -18.53
N THR A 176 6.28 -23.33 -19.37
CA THR A 176 6.54 -24.19 -20.53
C THR A 176 6.07 -23.48 -21.79
N VAL A 177 6.99 -23.22 -22.70
CA VAL A 177 6.68 -22.71 -24.04
C VAL A 177 5.84 -23.77 -24.76
N PRO A 178 4.73 -23.42 -25.43
CA PRO A 178 3.84 -24.42 -26.03
C PRO A 178 4.55 -25.33 -27.04
N GLU A 179 4.40 -26.64 -26.86
CA GLU A 179 5.13 -27.66 -27.63
C GLU A 179 4.98 -27.53 -29.16
N TRP A 180 3.86 -26.96 -29.64
CA TRP A 180 3.65 -26.72 -31.06
C TRP A 180 4.64 -25.70 -31.68
N ILE A 181 5.19 -24.79 -30.87
CA ILE A 181 6.19 -23.79 -31.29
C ILE A 181 7.55 -24.42 -31.59
N LYS A 182 7.88 -25.57 -31.00
CA LYS A 182 9.11 -26.33 -31.34
C LYS A 182 9.14 -26.72 -32.81
N ASN A 183 8.00 -27.11 -33.39
CA ASN A 183 7.92 -27.42 -34.82
C ASN A 183 8.23 -26.19 -35.68
N THR A 184 7.63 -25.04 -35.34
CA THR A 184 7.86 -23.75 -36.02
C THR A 184 9.31 -23.29 -35.89
N ALA A 185 9.91 -23.44 -34.71
CA ALA A 185 11.33 -23.16 -34.45
C ALA A 185 12.28 -24.08 -35.23
N GLY A 186 11.95 -25.36 -35.35
CA GLY A 186 12.70 -26.31 -36.18
C GLY A 186 12.59 -26.04 -37.67
N TRP A 187 11.44 -25.55 -38.15
CA TRP A 187 11.27 -25.09 -39.54
C TRP A 187 12.05 -23.80 -39.80
N TRP A 188 12.04 -22.86 -38.85
CA TRP A 188 12.83 -21.62 -38.94
C TRP A 188 14.34 -21.87 -38.93
N ALA A 189 14.81 -22.75 -38.05
CA ALA A 189 16.21 -23.16 -37.97
C ALA A 189 16.70 -23.98 -39.19
N THR A 190 15.77 -24.43 -40.05
CA THR A 190 16.07 -25.13 -41.31
C THR A 190 15.67 -24.32 -42.55
N ASP A 191 15.45 -23.00 -42.38
CA ASP A 191 15.08 -22.04 -43.43
C ASP A 191 13.86 -22.45 -44.27
N LYS A 192 12.94 -23.24 -43.69
CA LYS A 192 11.67 -23.65 -44.31
C LYS A 192 10.58 -22.59 -44.20
N ILE A 193 10.70 -21.69 -43.21
CA ILE A 193 9.87 -20.50 -43.05
C ILE A 193 10.79 -19.27 -42.90
N PRO A 194 10.38 -18.09 -43.40
CA PRO A 194 11.17 -16.87 -43.27
C PRO A 194 11.17 -16.34 -41.83
N ASP A 195 12.15 -15.48 -41.53
CA ASP A 195 12.31 -14.86 -40.22
C ASP A 195 11.05 -14.12 -39.76
N GLU A 196 10.38 -13.40 -40.67
CA GLU A 196 9.14 -12.67 -40.38
C GLU A 196 8.01 -13.59 -39.87
N GLU A 197 7.89 -14.81 -40.40
CA GLU A 197 6.83 -15.76 -40.02
C GLU A 197 7.09 -16.34 -38.62
N PHE A 198 8.35 -16.67 -38.30
CA PHE A 198 8.71 -17.09 -36.94
C PHE A 198 8.59 -15.94 -35.93
N MET A 199 9.03 -14.73 -36.27
CA MET A 199 8.91 -13.57 -35.38
C MET A 199 7.44 -13.21 -35.12
N LYS A 200 6.55 -13.32 -36.11
CA LYS A 200 5.09 -13.19 -35.89
C LYS A 200 4.54 -14.23 -34.91
N SER A 201 5.03 -15.48 -34.95
CA SER A 201 4.63 -16.50 -33.98
C SER A 201 5.09 -16.16 -32.56
N LEU A 202 6.30 -15.61 -32.39
CA LEU A 202 6.81 -15.16 -31.09
C LEU A 202 6.08 -13.91 -30.59
N GLN A 203 5.84 -12.92 -31.46
CA GLN A 203 5.02 -11.74 -31.15
C GLN A 203 3.65 -12.16 -30.64
N TYR A 204 2.99 -13.11 -31.31
CA TYR A 204 1.71 -13.64 -30.87
C TYR A 204 1.78 -14.25 -29.45
N LEU A 205 2.76 -15.12 -29.16
CA LEU A 205 2.89 -15.72 -27.83
C LEU A 205 3.11 -14.66 -26.73
N LEU A 206 3.90 -13.63 -27.02
CA LEU A 206 4.24 -12.56 -26.07
C LEU A 206 3.07 -11.59 -25.86
N GLN A 207 2.39 -11.19 -26.94
CA GLN A 207 1.18 -10.35 -26.88
C GLN A 207 0.05 -11.03 -26.10
N ASN A 208 -0.14 -12.34 -26.29
CA ASN A 208 -1.17 -13.12 -25.61
C ASN A 208 -0.71 -13.66 -24.24
N GLN A 209 0.44 -13.23 -23.72
CA GLN A 209 1.04 -13.65 -22.44
C GLN A 209 1.20 -15.18 -22.26
N ILE A 210 1.24 -15.93 -23.37
CA ILE A 210 1.41 -17.39 -23.39
C ILE A 210 2.84 -17.77 -22.99
N ILE A 211 3.81 -16.89 -23.31
CA ILE A 211 5.15 -16.93 -22.73
C ILE A 211 5.41 -15.57 -22.06
N ASN A 212 5.96 -15.59 -20.85
CA ASN A 212 6.42 -14.38 -20.17
C ASN A 212 7.95 -14.37 -20.20
N ILE A 213 8.52 -13.19 -20.42
CA ILE A 213 9.97 -12.98 -20.47
C ILE A 213 10.31 -11.90 -19.45
N GLU A 214 11.20 -12.23 -18.51
CA GLU A 214 11.80 -11.24 -17.63
C GLU A 214 12.70 -10.31 -18.45
N SER A 215 12.14 -9.18 -18.90
CA SER A 215 12.89 -8.14 -19.57
C SER A 215 13.68 -7.33 -18.54
N SER A 216 15.00 -7.37 -18.64
CA SER A 216 15.86 -6.47 -17.87
C SER A 216 15.67 -5.05 -18.35
N GLU A 217 15.36 -4.14 -17.42
CA GLU A 217 15.42 -2.68 -17.48
C GLU A 217 15.50 -2.03 -18.88
N PHE A 218 14.41 -1.37 -19.30
CA PHE A 218 14.28 -0.62 -20.56
C PHE A 218 15.30 0.53 -20.72
N GLU A 219 16.57 0.23 -21.03
CA GLU A 219 17.45 1.14 -21.74
C GLU A 219 17.09 1.17 -23.24
N LYS A 220 17.28 2.33 -23.89
CA LYS A 220 16.99 2.49 -25.32
C LYS A 220 17.96 1.62 -26.15
N PRO A 221 17.49 0.96 -27.23
CA PRO A 221 18.30 0.02 -27.98
C PRO A 221 19.55 0.68 -28.60
N LYS A 222 20.72 0.07 -28.38
CA LYS A 222 21.98 0.42 -29.05
C LYS A 222 21.97 -0.12 -30.48
N SER A 223 21.19 0.51 -31.37
CA SER A 223 20.98 0.00 -32.73
C SER A 223 22.27 -0.05 -33.55
N THR A 224 22.63 -1.27 -34.00
CA THR A 224 23.66 -1.52 -35.02
C THR A 224 23.39 -2.75 -35.91
N LEU A 225 22.46 -3.64 -35.53
CA LEU A 225 22.13 -4.85 -36.28
C LEU A 225 20.93 -4.63 -37.22
N GLN A 226 21.06 -5.08 -38.47
CA GLN A 226 20.00 -5.05 -39.50
C GLN A 226 19.38 -6.43 -39.80
N ALA A 227 19.87 -7.50 -39.17
CA ALA A 227 19.44 -8.87 -39.40
C ALA A 227 19.61 -9.73 -38.14
N ILE A 228 18.83 -10.81 -38.05
CA ILE A 228 18.88 -11.76 -36.93
C ILE A 228 20.20 -12.56 -36.97
N PRO A 229 20.98 -12.61 -35.88
CA PRO A 229 22.22 -13.37 -35.85
C PRO A 229 21.99 -14.89 -36.06
N PRO A 230 22.81 -15.58 -36.88
CA PRO A 230 22.64 -17.02 -37.16
C PRO A 230 22.66 -17.93 -35.92
N TRP A 231 23.28 -17.50 -34.82
CA TRP A 231 23.31 -18.27 -33.57
C TRP A 231 21.94 -18.38 -32.90
N ILE A 232 21.03 -17.42 -33.12
CA ILE A 232 19.64 -17.49 -32.61
C ILE A 232 18.89 -18.63 -33.31
N LYS A 233 19.06 -18.80 -34.64
CA LYS A 233 18.51 -19.94 -35.40
C LYS A 233 19.05 -21.27 -34.88
N ASN A 234 20.34 -21.33 -34.52
CA ASN A 234 20.92 -22.54 -33.93
C ASN A 234 20.29 -22.89 -32.57
N ILE A 235 20.06 -21.89 -31.70
CA ILE A 235 19.34 -22.07 -30.43
C ILE A 235 17.92 -22.59 -30.67
N ALA A 236 17.17 -21.96 -31.59
CA ALA A 236 15.83 -22.41 -31.96
C ALA A 236 15.81 -23.86 -32.47
N GLY A 237 16.81 -24.27 -33.27
CA GLY A 237 16.95 -25.64 -33.77
C GLY A 237 17.37 -26.66 -32.70
N TRP A 238 18.18 -26.25 -31.71
CA TRP A 238 18.53 -27.08 -30.56
C TRP A 238 17.35 -27.28 -29.62
N TRP A 239 16.59 -26.21 -29.35
CA TRP A 239 15.38 -26.25 -28.55
C TRP A 239 14.29 -27.09 -29.22
N ALA A 240 14.08 -26.92 -30.53
CA ALA A 240 13.19 -27.75 -31.35
C ALA A 240 13.58 -29.25 -31.43
N THR A 241 14.75 -29.63 -30.92
CA THR A 241 15.22 -31.02 -30.86
C THR A 241 15.54 -31.48 -29.43
N ASP A 242 14.97 -30.79 -28.43
CA ASP A 242 15.09 -31.07 -26.98
C ASP A 242 16.53 -31.12 -26.46
N LYS A 243 17.46 -30.42 -27.13
CA LYS A 243 18.88 -30.35 -26.73
C LYS A 243 19.18 -29.27 -25.70
N ILE A 244 18.28 -28.30 -25.55
CA ILE A 244 18.35 -27.22 -24.55
C ILE A 244 16.94 -26.99 -23.97
N PRO A 245 16.82 -26.56 -22.70
CA PRO A 245 15.54 -26.27 -22.08
C PRO A 245 14.97 -24.92 -22.53
N ASP A 246 13.69 -24.69 -22.24
CA ASP A 246 12.95 -23.46 -22.53
C ASP A 246 13.67 -22.20 -22.02
N GLU A 247 14.30 -22.26 -20.84
CA GLU A 247 15.06 -21.14 -20.26
C GLU A 247 16.19 -20.64 -21.20
N GLU A 248 16.94 -21.55 -21.81
CA GLU A 248 18.03 -21.22 -22.75
C GLU A 248 17.50 -20.70 -24.09
N PHE A 249 16.33 -21.18 -24.52
CA PHE A 249 15.64 -20.64 -25.68
C PHE A 249 15.12 -19.21 -25.42
N LEU A 250 14.49 -18.97 -24.27
CA LEU A 250 13.95 -17.66 -23.89
C LEU A 250 15.05 -16.61 -23.70
N LYS A 251 16.27 -16.97 -23.24
CA LYS A 251 17.44 -16.07 -23.29
C LYS A 251 17.76 -15.58 -24.70
N GLY A 252 17.60 -16.43 -25.71
CA GLY A 252 17.73 -16.04 -27.12
C GLY A 252 16.63 -15.10 -27.60
N ILE A 253 15.40 -15.25 -27.09
CA ILE A 253 14.29 -14.34 -27.42
C ILE A 253 14.48 -12.98 -26.74
N ASN A 254 14.93 -12.96 -25.48
CA ASN A 254 15.29 -11.74 -24.75
C ASN A 254 16.28 -10.88 -25.56
N PHE A 255 17.36 -11.50 -26.07
CA PHE A 255 18.34 -10.83 -26.93
C PHE A 255 17.72 -10.15 -28.17
N LEU A 256 16.69 -10.76 -28.79
CA LEU A 256 16.03 -10.15 -29.95
C LEU A 256 15.22 -8.90 -29.57
N ILE A 257 14.61 -8.90 -28.38
CA ILE A 257 13.85 -7.76 -27.84
C ILE A 257 14.83 -6.63 -27.49
N ASP A 258 15.88 -6.91 -26.72
CA ASP A 258 16.90 -5.94 -26.27
C ASP A 258 17.59 -5.20 -27.45
N ASN A 259 17.78 -5.91 -28.57
CA ASN A 259 18.43 -5.37 -29.77
C ASN A 259 17.43 -4.76 -30.77
N GLY A 260 16.13 -4.73 -30.47
CA GLY A 260 15.08 -4.19 -31.34
C GLY A 260 14.84 -4.99 -32.63
N LEU A 261 15.25 -6.26 -32.66
CA LEU A 261 15.03 -7.20 -33.77
C LEU A 261 13.65 -7.87 -33.67
N LEU A 262 13.11 -7.99 -32.46
CA LEU A 262 11.73 -8.38 -32.18
C LEU A 262 10.99 -7.19 -31.57
N ILE A 263 10.36 -6.38 -32.42
CA ILE A 263 9.48 -5.30 -31.96
C ILE A 263 8.17 -5.94 -31.51
N ILE A 264 7.82 -5.77 -30.24
CA ILE A 264 6.52 -6.13 -29.70
C ILE A 264 5.70 -4.85 -29.64
N ASP A 265 4.91 -4.59 -30.69
CA ASP A 265 3.82 -3.63 -30.58
C ASP A 265 2.80 -4.23 -29.61
N ILE A 266 2.89 -3.83 -28.34
CA ILE A 266 1.80 -4.00 -27.38
C ILE A 266 0.80 -2.90 -27.73
N PRO A 267 -0.40 -3.21 -28.25
CA PRO A 267 -1.39 -2.18 -28.48
C PRO A 267 -1.81 -1.61 -27.13
N ASP A 268 -1.74 -0.30 -26.96
CA ASP A 268 -2.52 0.36 -25.90
C ASP A 268 -3.99 0.02 -26.16
N ILE A 269 -4.53 -0.85 -25.32
CA ILE A 269 -5.89 -1.43 -25.41
C ILE A 269 -6.02 -2.43 -26.58
N GLN A 270 -5.74 -3.71 -26.32
CA GLN A 270 -6.53 -4.77 -26.96
C GLN A 270 -7.93 -4.75 -26.32
N GLU A 271 -8.95 -4.37 -27.09
CA GLU A 271 -10.34 -4.63 -26.69
C GLU A 271 -10.52 -6.15 -26.57
N LEU A 272 -10.99 -6.62 -25.41
CA LEU A 272 -11.29 -8.03 -25.20
C LEU A 272 -12.31 -8.50 -26.25
N THR A 273 -12.13 -9.69 -26.80
CA THR A 273 -13.18 -10.30 -27.63
C THR A 273 -14.45 -10.50 -26.81
N GLU A 274 -15.61 -10.58 -27.47
CA GLU A 274 -16.87 -10.82 -26.75
C GLU A 274 -16.83 -12.09 -25.87
N GLU A 275 -16.05 -13.10 -26.24
CA GLU A 275 -15.90 -14.34 -25.47
C GLU A 275 -15.03 -14.12 -24.23
N GLU A 276 -13.89 -13.43 -24.36
CA GLU A 276 -13.04 -13.05 -23.23
C GLU A 276 -13.74 -12.11 -22.25
N GLN A 277 -14.53 -11.15 -22.76
CA GLN A 277 -15.36 -10.29 -21.91
C GLN A 277 -16.41 -11.09 -21.14
N LYS A 278 -17.14 -12.00 -21.80
CA LYS A 278 -18.11 -12.90 -21.12
C LYS A 278 -17.43 -13.80 -20.08
N ILE A 279 -16.18 -14.21 -20.33
CA ILE A 279 -15.36 -14.96 -19.36
C ILE A 279 -14.97 -14.07 -18.18
N LYS A 280 -14.46 -12.84 -18.41
CA LYS A 280 -14.14 -11.85 -17.35
C LYS A 280 -15.35 -11.58 -16.45
N GLU A 281 -16.49 -11.21 -17.04
CA GLU A 281 -17.75 -10.95 -16.33
C GLU A 281 -18.22 -12.17 -15.50
N ARG A 282 -18.12 -13.38 -16.06
CA ARG A 282 -18.44 -14.62 -15.34
C ARG A 282 -17.49 -14.87 -14.17
N ASN A 283 -16.19 -14.65 -14.37
CA ASN A 283 -15.16 -14.87 -13.35
C ASN A 283 -15.35 -13.91 -12.17
N GLU A 284 -15.62 -12.63 -12.45
CA GLU A 284 -15.98 -11.61 -11.45
C GLU A 284 -17.27 -11.97 -10.69
N TRP A 285 -18.29 -12.50 -11.39
CA TRP A 285 -19.53 -12.96 -10.76
C TRP A 285 -19.32 -14.19 -9.86
N GLU A 286 -18.58 -15.21 -10.31
CA GLU A 286 -18.25 -16.40 -9.51
C GLU A 286 -17.43 -16.01 -8.26
N PHE A 287 -16.50 -15.05 -8.40
CA PHE A 287 -15.75 -14.51 -7.28
C PHE A 287 -16.61 -13.70 -6.30
N SER A 288 -17.47 -12.80 -6.78
CA SER A 288 -18.40 -12.03 -5.95
C SER A 288 -19.31 -12.93 -5.13
N ARG A 289 -19.78 -14.05 -5.72
CA ARG A 289 -20.55 -15.09 -5.03
C ARG A 289 -19.75 -15.88 -4.00
N TYR A 290 -18.46 -16.08 -4.19
CA TYR A 290 -17.58 -16.67 -3.17
C TYR A 290 -17.46 -15.75 -1.95
N LEU A 291 -17.31 -14.44 -2.16
CA LEU A 291 -17.33 -13.47 -1.06
C LEU A 291 -18.69 -13.46 -0.33
N ASP A 292 -19.82 -13.64 -1.03
CA ASP A 292 -21.14 -13.80 -0.38
C ASP A 292 -21.24 -15.09 0.45
N LYS A 293 -20.67 -16.21 -0.03
CA LYS A 293 -20.57 -17.44 0.76
C LYS A 293 -19.75 -17.19 2.04
N ILE A 294 -18.60 -16.53 1.92
CA ILE A 294 -17.74 -16.19 3.07
C ILE A 294 -18.51 -15.34 4.08
N LEU A 295 -19.10 -14.23 3.65
CA LEU A 295 -19.87 -13.34 4.54
C LEU A 295 -20.99 -14.09 5.27
N LYS A 296 -21.67 -15.03 4.61
CA LYS A 296 -22.66 -15.89 5.25
C LYS A 296 -22.03 -16.80 6.31
N THR A 297 -20.93 -17.47 6.00
CA THR A 297 -20.22 -18.38 6.91
C THR A 297 -19.59 -17.65 8.11
N VAL A 298 -19.01 -16.47 7.92
CA VAL A 298 -18.42 -15.66 9.01
C VAL A 298 -19.44 -15.33 10.09
N ASN A 299 -20.67 -14.99 9.68
CA ASN A 299 -21.79 -14.73 10.59
C ASN A 299 -22.30 -16.00 11.31
N GLN A 300 -21.94 -17.20 10.85
CA GLN A 300 -22.33 -18.48 11.45
C GLN A 300 -21.24 -19.05 12.36
N ASP A 301 -19.97 -18.93 11.95
CA ASP A 301 -18.82 -19.56 12.61
C ASP A 301 -18.21 -18.70 13.74
N THR A 302 -18.68 -17.47 13.97
CA THR A 302 -18.18 -16.54 15.01
C THR A 302 -16.66 -16.32 14.95
N ARG A 303 -16.11 -16.20 13.73
CA ARG A 303 -14.67 -16.08 13.52
C ARG A 303 -14.11 -14.83 14.22
N TYR A 304 -12.97 -14.99 14.89
CA TYR A 304 -12.26 -13.87 15.49
C TYR A 304 -11.63 -13.00 14.40
N ILE A 305 -11.78 -11.68 14.50
CA ILE A 305 -11.16 -10.72 13.60
C ILE A 305 -10.14 -9.88 14.39
N GLU A 306 -8.86 -10.18 14.17
CA GLU A 306 -7.72 -9.37 14.56
C GLU A 306 -7.35 -8.43 13.40
N TYR A 307 -7.07 -7.16 13.72
CA TYR A 307 -6.67 -6.15 12.73
C TYR A 307 -5.18 -5.85 12.85
N PRO A 308 -4.39 -5.93 11.76
CA PRO A 308 -2.95 -5.65 11.79
C PRO A 308 -2.64 -4.19 12.11
N ASN A 309 -3.49 -3.25 11.69
CA ASN A 309 -3.44 -1.85 12.11
C ASN A 309 -4.70 -1.55 12.95
N PRO A 310 -4.61 -1.44 14.29
CA PRO A 310 -5.76 -1.11 15.12
C PRO A 310 -6.14 0.37 14.94
N SER A 311 -7.45 0.66 14.92
CA SER A 311 -7.93 2.04 14.76
C SER A 311 -7.53 2.95 15.92
N ASN A 312 -7.50 4.27 15.69
CA ASN A 312 -7.28 5.31 16.71
C ASN A 312 -8.07 5.03 18.00
N ASP A 313 -9.35 4.72 17.88
CA ASP A 313 -10.21 4.41 19.03
C ASP A 313 -9.79 3.14 19.76
N VAL A 314 -9.29 2.12 19.07
CA VAL A 314 -8.72 0.91 19.69
C VAL A 314 -7.41 1.24 20.41
N ILE A 315 -6.53 2.08 19.85
CA ILE A 315 -5.32 2.51 20.56
C ILE A 315 -5.67 3.37 21.77
N LYS A 316 -6.62 4.31 21.65
CA LYS A 316 -7.18 5.05 22.79
C LYS A 316 -7.81 4.11 23.83
N LYS A 317 -8.42 2.99 23.42
CA LYS A 317 -8.90 1.94 24.35
C LYS A 317 -7.75 1.22 25.04
N PHE A 318 -6.65 0.92 24.36
CA PHE A 318 -5.45 0.37 24.98
C PHE A 318 -4.83 1.36 26.00
N LEU A 319 -4.93 2.66 25.72
CA LEU A 319 -4.49 3.75 26.61
C LEU A 319 -5.57 4.20 27.63
N ARG A 320 -6.68 3.47 27.81
CA ARG A 320 -7.78 3.86 28.74
C ARG A 320 -7.43 3.79 30.21
N ASP A 321 -6.33 3.15 30.60
CA ASP A 321 -5.84 3.22 31.98
C ASP A 321 -5.35 4.65 32.24
N TYR A 322 -6.27 5.51 32.68
CA TYR A 322 -6.07 6.91 33.03
C TYR A 322 -5.16 7.10 34.26
N VAL A 323 -4.69 6.03 34.90
CA VAL A 323 -3.63 6.10 35.92
C VAL A 323 -2.26 5.82 35.29
N LYS A 324 -2.18 4.89 34.32
CA LYS A 324 -0.94 4.59 33.58
C LYS A 324 -0.62 5.57 32.43
N TRP A 325 -1.63 6.09 31.74
CA TRP A 325 -1.50 6.79 30.44
C TRP A 325 -2.04 8.22 30.38
N ASN A 326 -2.59 8.73 31.48
CA ASN A 326 -3.12 10.10 31.49
C ASN A 326 -1.99 11.13 31.39
N TYR A 327 -1.84 11.65 30.18
CA TYR A 327 -0.88 12.69 29.82
C TYR A 327 -1.07 13.96 30.67
N ASP A 328 -2.27 14.52 30.74
CA ASP A 328 -2.51 15.82 31.41
C ASP A 328 -2.11 15.78 32.89
N GLN A 329 -2.46 14.70 33.59
CA GLN A 329 -2.06 14.49 34.98
C GLN A 329 -0.57 14.13 35.12
N GLN A 330 0.02 13.42 34.15
CA GLN A 330 1.47 13.16 34.15
C GLN A 330 2.28 14.44 33.96
N ILE A 331 1.79 15.40 33.18
CA ILE A 331 2.37 16.75 33.09
C ILE A 331 2.09 17.57 34.36
N GLU A 332 0.89 17.48 34.95
CA GLU A 332 0.56 18.21 36.19
C GLU A 332 1.35 17.70 37.41
N ILE A 333 1.70 16.41 37.44
CA ILE A 333 2.64 15.82 38.40
C ILE A 333 4.08 16.18 37.99
N GLY A 334 4.40 16.05 36.70
CA GLY A 334 5.64 16.46 36.03
C GLY A 334 6.19 17.79 36.51
N ASN A 335 5.36 18.82 36.39
CA ASN A 335 5.74 20.20 36.61
C ASN A 335 5.91 20.60 38.09
N LYS A 336 5.71 19.68 39.05
CA LYS A 336 5.74 20.02 40.48
C LYS A 336 7.06 19.68 41.18
N SER A 337 7.78 18.63 40.77
CA SER A 337 9.20 18.37 41.11
C SER A 337 9.67 17.07 40.47
N PHE A 338 10.63 17.16 39.55
CA PHE A 338 11.42 16.02 39.09
C PHE A 338 12.82 16.10 39.67
N PRO A 339 13.41 14.98 40.14
CA PRO A 339 14.79 14.95 40.59
C PRO A 339 15.71 15.22 39.39
N ASP A 340 16.67 16.13 39.56
CA ASP A 340 17.78 16.28 38.62
C ASP A 340 18.65 15.00 38.62
N PRO A 341 19.31 14.66 37.51
CA PRO A 341 20.16 13.47 37.42
C PRO A 341 21.31 13.52 38.43
N GLU A 342 21.69 12.35 38.94
CA GLU A 342 22.89 12.21 39.76
C GLU A 342 24.13 12.32 38.89
N TYR A 343 25.23 12.86 39.43
CA TYR A 343 26.51 12.90 38.71
C TYR A 343 27.71 12.65 39.60
N GLU A 344 28.73 12.05 39.01
CA GLU A 344 30.07 11.88 39.60
C GLU A 344 31.13 12.55 38.72
N LEU A 345 32.22 13.02 39.32
CA LEU A 345 33.37 13.58 38.61
C LEU A 345 34.56 12.62 38.77
N ILE A 346 34.94 11.95 37.68
CA ILE A 346 36.01 10.95 37.65
C ILE A 346 36.99 11.34 36.54
N ASP A 347 38.28 11.48 36.88
CA ASP A 347 39.36 11.85 35.93
C ASP A 347 39.02 13.06 35.03
N ASP A 348 38.45 14.11 35.65
CA ASP A 348 37.94 15.34 34.99
C ASP A 348 36.80 15.15 33.96
N ILE A 349 36.12 14.00 34.00
CA ILE A 349 34.90 13.71 33.22
C ILE A 349 33.69 13.70 34.15
N TYR A 350 32.63 14.41 33.77
CA TYR A 350 31.33 14.32 34.42
C TYR A 350 30.56 13.10 33.92
N HIS A 351 30.26 12.15 34.81
CA HIS A 351 29.41 11.00 34.55
C HIS A 351 28.01 11.30 35.08
N LEU A 352 27.03 11.53 34.20
CA LEU A 352 25.63 11.78 34.57
C LEU A 352 24.82 10.49 34.46
N GLU A 353 24.15 10.09 35.54
CA GLU A 353 23.21 8.97 35.56
C GLU A 353 21.77 9.49 35.45
N TYR A 354 21.09 9.10 34.36
CA TYR A 354 19.66 9.35 34.18
C TYR A 354 18.89 8.07 34.47
N LYS A 355 18.14 8.08 35.58
CA LYS A 355 17.23 7.01 35.95
C LYS A 355 15.94 7.17 35.13
N ILE A 356 15.61 6.18 34.30
CA ILE A 356 14.47 6.24 33.37
C ILE A 356 13.40 5.22 33.76
N TYR A 357 12.18 5.69 33.95
CA TYR A 357 10.99 4.83 34.01
C TYR A 357 10.35 4.73 32.63
N VAL A 358 10.02 3.52 32.21
CA VAL A 358 9.39 3.25 30.91
C VAL A 358 8.03 2.63 31.17
N ASN A 359 6.94 3.29 30.74
CA ASN A 359 5.62 2.66 30.85
C ASN A 359 5.53 1.46 29.90
N GLU A 360 4.94 0.35 30.35
CA GLU A 360 4.74 -0.89 29.58
C GLU A 360 4.02 -0.59 28.24
N GLN A 361 4.56 -0.98 27.09
CA GLN A 361 3.82 -0.79 25.83
C GLN A 361 2.42 -1.46 25.92
N PRO A 362 1.34 -0.81 25.41
CA PRO A 362 0.00 -1.37 25.57
C PRO A 362 -0.16 -2.77 24.97
N LEU A 363 -0.75 -3.67 25.77
CA LEU A 363 -0.86 -5.10 25.46
C LEU A 363 -1.70 -5.34 24.19
N GLY A 364 -1.19 -6.19 23.31
CA GLY A 364 -1.86 -6.54 22.04
C GLY A 364 -1.50 -5.64 20.87
N LEU A 365 -0.56 -4.70 21.02
CA LEU A 365 0.06 -4.04 19.87
C LEU A 365 0.87 -5.06 19.03
N PRO A 366 0.81 -4.97 17.68
CA PRO A 366 1.38 -5.98 16.78
C PRO A 366 2.90 -5.86 16.58
N LEU A 367 3.49 -4.73 16.97
CA LEU A 367 4.91 -4.40 16.88
C LEU A 367 5.48 -4.13 18.27
N ASP A 368 6.71 -4.56 18.53
CA ASP A 368 7.47 -4.22 19.73
C ASP A 368 8.23 -2.90 19.53
N HIS A 369 7.79 -1.85 20.21
CA HIS A 369 8.42 -0.53 20.24
C HIS A 369 9.31 -0.34 21.48
N VAL A 370 9.23 -1.21 22.48
CA VAL A 370 10.05 -1.09 23.70
C VAL A 370 11.49 -1.50 23.39
N SER A 371 11.68 -2.50 22.52
CA SER A 371 13.00 -2.99 22.11
C SER A 371 13.90 -1.91 21.48
N THR A 372 13.32 -0.91 20.81
CA THR A 372 14.08 0.16 20.13
C THR A 372 14.68 1.18 21.10
N LEU A 373 14.12 1.33 22.29
CA LEU A 373 14.62 2.23 23.35
C LEU A 373 16.10 1.99 23.68
N VAL A 374 16.53 0.71 23.63
CA VAL A 374 17.91 0.29 23.87
C VAL A 374 18.88 0.88 22.83
N ASN A 375 18.42 1.13 21.60
CA ASN A 375 19.22 1.78 20.57
C ASN A 375 19.30 3.30 20.82
N SER A 376 18.18 3.92 21.19
CA SER A 376 18.12 5.35 21.55
C SER A 376 19.04 5.70 22.72
N PHE A 377 19.07 4.87 23.77
CA PHE A 377 20.02 5.03 24.89
C PHE A 377 21.46 4.94 24.40
N LYS A 378 21.82 3.86 23.69
CA LYS A 378 23.18 3.64 23.16
C LYS A 378 23.66 4.75 22.21
N MET A 379 22.76 5.48 21.54
CA MET A 379 23.12 6.63 20.73
C MET A 379 23.61 7.79 21.63
N TRP A 380 22.83 8.13 22.65
CA TRP A 380 23.14 9.22 23.56
C TRP A 380 24.30 8.92 24.53
N GLU A 381 24.47 7.66 24.96
CA GLU A 381 25.61 7.21 25.79
C GLU A 381 26.95 7.27 25.04
N LYS A 382 26.92 7.15 23.71
CA LYS A 382 28.10 7.31 22.84
C LYS A 382 28.41 8.76 22.50
N ALA A 383 27.45 9.66 22.66
CA ALA A 383 27.66 11.07 22.37
C ALA A 383 28.68 11.69 23.35
N GLU A 384 29.30 12.78 22.90
CA GLU A 384 30.21 13.57 23.72
C GLU A 384 29.64 14.97 23.85
N PHE A 385 29.48 15.40 25.09
CA PHE A 385 29.01 16.74 25.42
C PHE A 385 30.10 17.45 26.21
N THR A 386 30.07 18.78 26.18
CA THR A 386 31.00 19.63 26.91
C THR A 386 30.23 20.47 27.91
N SER A 387 30.70 20.51 29.15
CA SER A 387 30.13 21.36 30.20
C SER A 387 30.50 22.83 30.01
N THR A 388 29.89 23.71 30.80
CA THR A 388 30.21 25.15 30.82
C THR A 388 31.62 25.46 31.32
N ASP A 389 32.26 24.54 32.04
CA ASP A 389 33.65 24.58 32.49
C ASP A 389 34.60 23.74 31.61
N GLU A 390 34.22 23.51 30.35
CA GLU A 390 35.01 22.86 29.29
C GLU A 390 35.36 21.37 29.53
N LYS A 391 34.76 20.73 30.54
CA LYS A 391 34.94 19.31 30.82
C LYS A 391 34.06 18.42 29.95
N VAL A 392 34.50 17.18 29.74
CA VAL A 392 33.72 16.17 29.02
C VAL A 392 32.59 15.67 29.91
N ILE A 393 31.39 15.55 29.34
CA ILE A 393 30.22 14.93 29.93
C ILE A 393 29.97 13.60 29.22
N LYS A 394 29.77 12.53 30.00
CA LYS A 394 29.29 11.22 29.57
C LYS A 394 27.97 10.91 30.26
N ILE A 395 26.99 10.44 29.49
CA ILE A 395 25.64 10.10 29.97
C ILE A 395 25.51 8.59 30.06
N HIS A 396 24.83 8.10 31.10
CA HIS A 396 24.48 6.69 31.31
C HIS A 396 22.99 6.60 31.63
N PHE A 397 22.26 5.67 31.01
CA PHE A 397 20.84 5.46 31.29
C PHE A 397 20.60 4.18 32.10
N VAL A 398 19.86 4.30 33.20
CA VAL A 398 19.51 3.18 34.07
C VAL A 398 17.99 3.04 34.15
N THR A 399 17.45 1.90 33.74
CA THR A 399 15.99 1.69 33.81
C THR A 399 15.53 1.35 35.23
N THR A 400 14.44 1.97 35.66
CA THR A 400 13.86 1.79 37.00
C THR A 400 12.48 1.14 36.92
N LYS A 401 12.05 0.53 38.03
CA LYS A 401 10.74 -0.16 38.15
C LYS A 401 9.61 0.76 38.59
N THR A 402 9.91 1.99 38.96
CA THR A 402 9.09 2.89 39.77
C THR A 402 9.24 4.31 39.27
N LYS A 403 8.12 5.01 39.03
CA LYS A 403 8.12 6.41 38.58
C LYS A 403 8.81 7.35 39.58
N THR A 404 8.74 7.05 40.87
CA THR A 404 9.34 7.86 41.95
C THR A 404 10.86 7.96 41.89
N ASP A 405 11.52 6.97 41.30
CA ASP A 405 12.97 6.80 41.39
C ASP A 405 13.66 7.26 40.08
N ALA A 406 12.89 7.89 39.18
CA ALA A 406 13.30 8.24 37.83
C ALA A 406 13.35 9.77 37.59
N ASN A 407 14.39 10.21 36.89
CA ASN A 407 14.57 11.56 36.36
C ASN A 407 13.81 11.77 35.04
N LEU A 408 13.47 10.69 34.32
CA LEU A 408 12.77 10.73 33.03
C LEU A 408 11.71 9.62 32.95
N TRP A 409 10.52 9.94 32.45
CA TRP A 409 9.40 9.01 32.24
C TRP A 409 9.05 8.92 30.76
N VAL A 410 9.28 7.77 30.14
CA VAL A 410 8.86 7.48 28.77
C VAL A 410 7.41 7.03 28.76
N THR A 411 6.55 7.72 27.99
CA THR A 411 5.12 7.43 27.86
C THR A 411 4.69 7.38 26.39
N TRP A 412 3.72 6.51 26.08
CA TRP A 412 3.26 6.29 24.70
C TRP A 412 1.97 7.08 24.45
N VAL A 413 1.93 7.82 23.35
CA VAL A 413 0.80 8.70 23.02
C VAL A 413 0.22 8.42 21.63
N VAL A 414 -1.04 8.80 21.45
CA VAL A 414 -1.68 8.94 20.13
C VAL A 414 -2.05 10.41 19.96
N ARG A 415 -1.20 11.13 19.23
CA ARG A 415 -1.43 12.51 18.80
C ARG A 415 -1.13 12.58 17.31
N ASP A 416 -1.88 13.41 16.59
CA ASP A 416 -1.39 13.82 15.27
C ASP A 416 -0.18 14.74 15.51
N LEU A 417 0.98 14.36 14.97
CA LEU A 417 2.19 15.17 15.08
C LEU A 417 2.13 16.41 14.17
N GLY A 418 1.23 16.42 13.18
CA GLY A 418 1.26 17.36 12.07
C GLY A 418 2.37 17.02 11.07
N GLN A 419 2.34 17.64 9.89
CA GLN A 419 3.42 17.45 8.91
C GLN A 419 4.66 18.25 9.28
N GLY A 420 5.81 17.58 9.31
CA GLY A 420 7.11 18.23 9.41
C GLY A 420 7.43 18.85 10.77
N ILE A 421 6.66 18.54 11.82
CA ILE A 421 6.93 18.95 13.19
C ILE A 421 7.01 17.66 14.02
N LEU A 422 8.15 17.39 14.67
CA LEU A 422 8.11 16.54 15.86
C LEU A 422 7.37 17.36 16.92
N GLY A 423 6.09 17.02 17.12
CA GLY A 423 5.10 17.87 17.79
C GLY A 423 5.59 18.37 19.15
N HIS A 424 5.21 19.59 19.51
CA HIS A 424 5.64 20.26 20.74
C HIS A 424 5.74 19.31 21.94
N ALA A 425 6.98 19.03 22.38
CA ALA A 425 7.28 18.09 23.44
C ALA A 425 8.38 18.64 24.37
N ASN A 426 8.22 19.90 24.79
CA ASN A 426 8.77 20.33 26.07
C ASN A 426 8.09 21.59 26.64
N LEU A 427 7.24 21.40 27.65
CA LEU A 427 6.89 22.44 28.63
C LEU A 427 6.89 21.85 30.05
N GLY A 428 7.83 20.94 30.33
CA GLY A 428 8.00 20.33 31.65
C GLY A 428 9.22 19.41 31.73
N LYS A 429 10.04 19.56 32.77
CA LYS A 429 11.10 18.58 33.08
C LYS A 429 10.45 17.20 33.28
N GLY A 430 11.03 16.16 32.70
CA GLY A 430 10.86 14.79 33.19
C GLY A 430 9.94 13.84 32.39
N VAL A 431 9.13 14.30 31.45
CA VAL A 431 8.24 13.41 30.66
C VAL A 431 8.64 13.41 29.19
N ILE A 432 8.75 12.21 28.60
CA ILE A 432 9.12 11.96 27.20
C ILE A 432 7.91 11.32 26.52
N GLU A 433 7.29 12.05 25.59
CA GLU A 433 6.16 11.58 24.79
C GLU A 433 6.64 10.86 23.53
N VAL A 434 6.19 9.62 23.30
CA VAL A 434 6.48 8.92 22.05
C VAL A 434 5.19 8.53 21.34
N ALA A 435 4.97 9.15 20.17
CA ALA A 435 3.82 8.89 19.34
C ALA A 435 3.92 7.53 18.63
N LEU A 436 2.84 6.75 18.69
CA LEU A 436 2.77 5.41 18.09
C LEU A 436 2.19 5.38 16.67
N GLY A 437 1.62 6.48 16.17
CA GLY A 437 1.01 6.55 14.84
C GLY A 437 0.41 7.92 14.54
N GLY A 438 -0.08 8.10 13.32
CA GLY A 438 -0.66 9.36 12.82
C GLY A 438 -1.46 9.17 11.53
N TYR A 439 -1.92 10.26 10.92
CA TYR A 439 -2.90 10.24 9.80
C TYR A 439 -2.30 10.49 8.41
N GLY A 440 -1.04 10.92 8.36
CA GLY A 440 -0.42 11.46 7.15
C GLY A 440 -0.10 10.47 6.03
N CYS A 441 -0.54 9.20 6.11
CA CYS A 441 -0.30 8.22 5.04
C CYS A 441 -1.48 8.08 4.08
N ASP A 442 -2.68 7.79 4.60
CA ASP A 442 -3.86 7.51 3.81
C ASP A 442 -5.12 8.27 4.28
N GLY A 443 -4.96 9.25 5.17
CA GLY A 443 -6.07 9.95 5.85
C GLY A 443 -6.63 9.18 7.05
N ASN A 444 -6.26 7.92 7.25
CA ASN A 444 -6.68 7.10 8.39
C ASN A 444 -5.56 7.05 9.44
N PHE A 445 -5.90 6.69 10.67
CA PHE A 445 -4.88 6.42 11.67
C PHE A 445 -4.06 5.19 11.30
N GLN A 446 -2.76 5.37 11.14
CA GLN A 446 -1.79 4.31 10.83
C GLN A 446 -0.71 4.26 11.91
N LEU A 447 -0.41 3.08 12.43
CA LEU A 447 0.76 2.86 13.29
C LEU A 447 2.05 3.21 12.55
N TYR A 448 2.96 3.88 13.25
CA TYR A 448 4.32 4.11 12.77
C TYR A 448 5.11 2.80 12.74
N HIS A 449 6.08 2.72 11.85
CA HIS A 449 7.05 1.63 11.84
C HIS A 449 8.03 1.77 13.02
N VAL A 450 8.60 0.66 13.50
CA VAL A 450 9.48 0.64 14.67
C VAL A 450 10.66 1.63 14.54
N ASN A 451 11.22 1.82 13.35
CA ASN A 451 12.29 2.79 13.09
C ASN A 451 11.84 4.26 13.26
N THR A 452 10.59 4.57 12.91
CA THR A 452 10.02 5.92 13.09
C THR A 452 9.77 6.19 14.57
N VAL A 453 9.29 5.19 15.31
CA VAL A 453 9.13 5.28 16.76
C VAL A 453 10.49 5.38 17.46
N GLU A 454 11.52 4.66 17.00
CA GLU A 454 12.91 4.82 17.47
C GLU A 454 13.45 6.24 17.23
N TYR A 455 13.21 6.82 16.05
CA TYR A 455 13.62 8.20 15.76
C TYR A 455 12.94 9.20 16.72
N ILE A 456 11.61 9.11 16.88
CA ILE A 456 10.85 9.96 17.81
C ILE A 456 11.42 9.79 19.24
N MET A 457 11.50 8.56 19.74
CA MET A 457 12.07 8.25 21.04
C MET A 457 13.45 8.89 21.25
N THR A 458 14.32 8.81 20.24
CA THR A 458 15.68 9.35 20.33
C THR A 458 15.72 10.87 20.35
N HIS A 459 14.90 11.55 19.53
CA HIS A 459 14.75 13.00 19.55
C HIS A 459 14.24 13.50 20.90
N GLU A 460 13.18 12.88 21.41
CA GLU A 460 12.51 13.28 22.66
C GLU A 460 13.36 12.96 23.91
N LEU A 461 14.17 11.90 23.86
CA LEU A 461 15.23 11.66 24.87
C LEU A 461 16.27 12.78 24.89
N GLY A 462 16.61 13.36 23.73
CA GLY A 462 17.50 14.52 23.62
C GLY A 462 16.95 15.73 24.38
N HIS A 463 15.65 15.99 24.26
CA HIS A 463 14.95 16.98 25.08
C HIS A 463 14.93 16.62 26.58
N GLY A 464 14.77 15.34 26.92
CA GLY A 464 14.87 14.83 28.28
C GLY A 464 16.23 15.11 28.95
N ILE A 465 17.34 14.96 28.23
CA ILE A 465 18.69 15.30 28.71
C ILE A 465 19.03 16.81 28.59
N GLY A 466 18.08 17.65 28.18
CA GLY A 466 18.20 19.11 28.18
C GLY A 466 18.68 19.75 26.88
N LEU A 467 18.78 18.98 25.78
CA LEU A 467 19.12 19.54 24.47
C LEU A 467 17.94 20.33 23.89
N LYS A 468 18.27 21.39 23.16
CA LYS A 468 17.32 22.17 22.35
C LYS A 468 17.33 21.68 20.91
N HIS A 469 16.36 22.14 20.11
CA HIS A 469 16.38 21.92 18.68
C HIS A 469 17.68 22.42 18.04
N SER A 470 18.14 21.70 17.02
CA SER A 470 19.25 22.10 16.15
C SER A 470 18.71 22.68 14.84
N ASP A 471 19.41 23.67 14.28
CA ASP A 471 19.17 24.17 12.93
C ASP A 471 19.77 23.26 11.84
N ASP A 472 20.67 22.32 12.22
CA ASP A 472 21.26 21.34 11.31
C ASP A 472 20.25 20.24 10.95
N LYS A 473 19.98 20.10 9.65
CA LYS A 473 19.02 19.16 9.05
C LYS A 473 19.43 17.69 9.11
N GLU A 474 20.70 17.41 9.44
CA GLU A 474 21.20 16.05 9.63
C GLU A 474 21.34 15.68 11.12
N SER A 475 21.07 16.63 12.03
CA SER A 475 21.01 16.38 13.47
C SER A 475 19.73 15.63 13.85
N ILE A 476 19.83 14.69 14.80
CA ILE A 476 18.65 14.07 15.43
C ILE A 476 17.77 15.10 16.15
N MET A 477 18.34 16.23 16.60
CA MET A 477 17.61 17.33 17.24
C MET A 477 16.98 18.32 16.25
N PHE A 478 16.99 18.04 14.93
CA PHE A 478 16.24 18.84 13.99
C PHE A 478 14.73 18.68 14.26
N PRO A 479 13.91 19.76 14.32
CA PRO A 479 12.50 19.71 14.75
C PRO A 479 11.55 19.01 13.75
N SER A 480 12.07 18.31 12.75
CA SER A 480 11.32 17.78 11.62
C SER A 480 11.85 16.43 11.16
N MET A 481 10.96 15.47 10.93
CA MET A 481 11.32 14.16 10.35
C MET A 481 11.10 14.17 8.83
N LYS A 482 12.16 13.95 8.05
CA LYS A 482 12.06 13.87 6.57
C LYS A 482 11.31 12.62 6.08
N ASN A 483 11.42 11.50 6.79
CA ASN A 483 10.97 10.17 6.33
C ASN A 483 10.13 9.44 7.40
N THR A 484 8.84 9.78 7.52
CA THR A 484 7.90 9.06 8.39
C THR A 484 7.50 7.72 7.75
N GLN A 485 7.93 6.60 8.34
CA GLN A 485 7.55 5.25 7.92
C GLN A 485 6.33 4.77 8.71
N TYR A 486 5.36 4.19 8.00
CA TYR A 486 4.18 3.56 8.59
C TYR A 486 4.29 2.04 8.49
N ALA A 487 3.75 1.33 9.48
CA ALA A 487 3.90 -0.12 9.61
C ALA A 487 3.07 -0.93 8.58
N TYR A 488 1.87 -0.44 8.26
CA TYR A 488 0.85 -1.17 7.49
C TYR A 488 0.24 -0.35 6.35
N CYS A 489 0.78 0.83 6.04
CA CYS A 489 0.15 1.70 5.04
C CYS A 489 0.39 1.21 3.61
N ILE A 490 -0.66 0.68 2.99
CA ILE A 490 -0.65 0.05 1.65
C ILE A 490 -0.05 0.98 0.57
N LEU A 491 -0.27 2.30 0.66
CA LEU A 491 0.25 3.29 -0.30
C LEU A 491 1.78 3.38 -0.32
N ASN A 492 2.45 3.07 0.79
CA ASN A 492 3.91 3.14 0.91
C ASN A 492 4.61 1.86 0.43
N VAL A 493 3.86 0.87 -0.09
CA VAL A 493 4.41 -0.39 -0.62
C VAL A 493 5.12 -0.16 -1.96
N ASP A 494 4.47 0.54 -2.89
CA ASP A 494 5.04 0.92 -4.19
C ASP A 494 4.97 2.45 -4.35
N LYS A 495 6.14 3.09 -4.45
CA LYS A 495 6.29 4.54 -4.66
C LYS A 495 5.70 5.04 -5.97
N LYS A 496 5.25 4.16 -6.88
CA LYS A 496 4.45 4.54 -8.07
C LYS A 496 3.06 5.10 -7.71
N ILE A 497 2.51 4.77 -6.55
CA ILE A 497 1.27 5.38 -6.03
C ILE A 497 1.59 6.69 -5.31
N ASN A 498 2.40 7.55 -5.94
CA ASN A 498 2.78 8.82 -5.35
C ASN A 498 1.61 9.81 -5.42
N MET A 499 0.83 9.90 -4.35
CA MET A 499 0.05 11.09 -4.06
C MET A 499 1.01 12.11 -3.46
N ASN A 500 1.29 13.18 -4.21
CA ASN A 500 1.94 14.35 -3.60
C ASN A 500 1.07 14.80 -2.43
N PRO A 501 1.59 14.86 -1.19
CA PRO A 501 0.77 15.19 -0.04
C PRO A 501 0.15 16.57 -0.24
N ILE A 502 -1.17 16.64 -0.07
CA ILE A 502 -1.87 17.92 -0.13
C ILE A 502 -1.50 18.69 1.14
N ILE A 503 -0.70 19.73 0.93
CA ILE A 503 -0.34 20.69 1.97
C ILE A 503 -1.60 21.50 2.28
N LEU A 504 -2.31 21.09 3.33
CA LEU A 504 -3.28 21.96 3.98
C LEU A 504 -2.55 23.23 4.44
N LYS A 505 -2.86 24.35 3.80
CA LYS A 505 -2.52 25.65 4.34
C LYS A 505 -3.44 25.91 5.52
N SER A 506 -2.88 26.05 6.71
CA SER A 506 -3.51 26.84 7.75
C SER A 506 -3.47 28.31 7.33
N ASP A 507 -4.63 28.96 7.25
CA ASP A 507 -4.74 30.42 7.19
C ASP A 507 -4.31 31.06 8.54
#